data_AF-A0A3P7M977-F1
#
_entry.id   AF-A0A3P7M977-F1
#
_cell.length_a   1.000
_cell.length_b   1.000
_cell.length_c   1.000
_cell.angle_alpha   90.00
_cell.angle_beta   90.00
_cell.angle_gamma   90.00
#
_symmetry.space_group_name_H-M   'P 1'
#
loop_
_entity.id
_entity.type
_entity.pdbx_description
1 polymer ?
#
loop_
_entity_poly.entity_id
_entity_poly.type
_entity_poly.pdbx_seq_one_letter_code
_entity_poly.pdbx_strand_id
1 'polypeptide(L)'
;MILLYILLHILLCNEIIANDNDAHVRQRRSNIPCGASFTPCSGGAAAAFGLASNTISDDEAQSQQNSNAANRRRTDINKLISRQSIIAAVGGAKDEIDILFNQTEINILKNTNAYDGEPAERVWNAINKIDLYAKKLSYSSQIAIAATEKLYNSGLASQQILDELSVIDVRDTPIGHICPINLVTECPSAKYRTYSGHCNNVNHPLWGASSEPMKRILKPTYANKISRPRISINGSTLTSARKISHNLITEPATRHTLCSMMIAQWAMFVYEDISHVGANTLYEGNQSRPLLCCNTKYTHPECYPIEIDINDTTYSKLTQCLPYVRTATSSRENCSLGPREQVNQATSYLDASHIYGSTVERASKLRAYQNG
;
A
#
# COMPACT_ATOMS: atom_id res chain seq x y z
N MET A 1 9.56 0.23 11.59
CA MET A 1 9.92 0.95 12.83
C MET A 1 9.29 2.34 12.95
N ILE A 2 9.30 3.22 11.93
CA ILE A 2 8.72 4.57 12.03
C ILE A 2 7.18 4.54 12.20
N LEU A 3 6.46 3.66 11.52
CA LEU A 3 5.02 3.48 11.75
C LEU A 3 4.70 2.95 13.15
N LEU A 4 5.52 2.04 13.67
CA LEU A 4 5.39 1.52 15.04
C LEU A 4 5.61 2.63 16.08
N TYR A 5 6.53 3.55 15.81
CA TYR A 5 6.80 4.71 16.66
C TYR A 5 5.63 5.71 16.64
N ILE A 6 5.00 5.94 15.49
CA ILE A 6 3.82 6.81 15.37
C ILE A 6 2.60 6.19 16.07
N LEU A 7 2.38 4.88 15.91
CA LEU A 7 1.31 4.16 16.62
C LEU A 7 1.54 4.15 18.14
N LEU A 8 2.78 3.94 18.61
CA LEU A 8 3.11 4.03 20.03
C LEU A 8 2.94 5.45 20.58
N HIS A 9 3.35 6.50 19.85
CA HIS A 9 3.14 7.88 20.30
C HIS A 9 1.67 8.26 20.37
N ILE A 10 0.84 7.80 19.44
CA ILE A 10 -0.61 8.06 19.47
C ILE A 10 -1.29 7.32 20.63
N LEU A 11 -0.79 6.14 21.01
CA LEU A 11 -1.32 5.34 22.12
C LEU A 11 -0.80 5.76 23.50
N LEU A 12 0.39 6.37 23.59
CA LEU A 12 1.07 6.68 24.85
C LEU A 12 1.05 8.16 25.24
N CYS A 13 0.88 9.11 24.31
CA CYS A 13 0.77 10.55 24.63
C CYS A 13 -0.65 10.99 24.97
N ASN A 14 -1.28 10.30 25.93
CA ASN A 14 -2.48 10.80 26.60
C ASN A 14 -2.21 10.93 28.11
N GLU A 15 -1.13 11.62 28.49
CA GLU A 15 -1.09 12.31 29.77
C GLU A 15 -1.93 13.58 29.66
N ILE A 16 -3.24 13.41 29.83
CA ILE A 16 -4.12 14.53 30.15
C ILE A 16 -4.01 14.71 31.66
N ILE A 17 -3.31 15.74 32.09
CA ILE A 17 -3.45 16.30 33.44
C ILE A 17 -4.91 16.77 33.54
N ALA A 18 -5.75 15.97 34.19
CA ALA A 18 -7.14 16.29 34.44
C ALA A 18 -7.22 17.39 35.51
N ASN A 19 -7.67 18.58 35.11
CA ASN A 19 -8.17 19.58 36.02
C ASN A 19 -9.70 19.43 36.06
N ASP A 20 -10.25 19.13 37.23
CA ASP A 20 -11.52 18.42 37.42
C ASP A 20 -12.79 19.28 37.24
N ASN A 21 -12.75 20.32 36.38
CA ASN A 21 -13.85 21.30 36.25
C ASN A 21 -14.18 21.76 34.82
N ASP A 22 -13.75 21.06 33.76
CA ASP A 22 -14.10 21.46 32.39
C ASP A 22 -15.06 20.45 31.71
N ALA A 23 -16.33 20.84 31.62
CA ALA A 23 -17.41 20.05 31.03
C ALA A 23 -17.31 19.90 29.49
N HIS A 24 -16.28 20.45 28.84
CA HIS A 24 -16.08 20.39 27.39
C HIS A 24 -15.11 19.31 26.87
N VAL A 25 -14.58 18.43 27.72
CA VAL A 25 -13.62 17.37 27.30
C VAL A 25 -14.30 16.09 26.76
N ARG A 26 -15.64 15.97 26.79
CA ARG A 26 -16.35 14.72 26.39
C ARG A 26 -16.63 14.52 24.89
N GLN A 27 -16.08 15.32 23.98
CA GLN A 27 -16.47 15.29 22.56
C GLN A 27 -15.33 15.19 21.52
N ARG A 28 -14.24 14.48 21.82
CA ARG A 28 -13.32 14.00 20.78
C ARG A 28 -13.41 12.48 20.64
N ARG A 29 -14.44 12.01 19.93
CA ARG A 29 -14.51 10.63 19.45
C ARG A 29 -13.76 10.52 18.13
N SER A 30 -12.94 9.48 17.99
CA SER A 30 -12.24 9.16 16.76
C SER A 30 -13.23 8.79 15.66
N ASN A 31 -12.99 9.27 14.43
CA ASN A 31 -13.71 8.87 13.23
C ASN A 31 -13.23 7.50 12.70
N ILE A 32 -13.04 6.52 13.59
CA ILE A 32 -12.84 5.13 13.15
C ILE A 32 -14.24 4.55 12.92
N PRO A 33 -14.61 4.17 11.69
CA PRO A 33 -15.90 3.54 11.46
C PRO A 33 -15.96 2.20 12.22
N CYS A 34 -16.79 2.15 13.25
CA CYS A 34 -17.15 0.92 13.94
C CYS A 34 -18.09 0.11 13.03
N GLY A 35 -17.69 -1.10 12.66
CA GLY A 35 -18.48 -2.02 11.84
C GLY A 35 -18.76 -3.36 12.54
N ALA A 36 -20.05 -3.63 12.75
CA ALA A 36 -20.77 -4.91 12.89
C ALA A 36 -20.05 -6.17 13.43
N SER A 37 -19.39 -6.11 14.60
CA SER A 37 -19.01 -7.32 15.36
C SER A 37 -19.77 -7.54 16.67
N PHE A 38 -20.66 -6.63 17.08
CA PHE A 38 -21.48 -6.82 18.29
C PHE A 38 -22.84 -6.12 18.18
N THR A 39 -23.89 -6.83 17.76
CA THR A 39 -25.28 -6.71 18.28
C THR A 39 -26.20 -7.77 17.63
N PRO A 40 -27.15 -8.36 18.37
CA PRO A 40 -28.13 -9.31 17.83
C PRO A 40 -29.26 -8.57 17.11
N CYS A 41 -29.68 -9.07 15.94
CA CYS A 41 -30.92 -8.63 15.33
C CYS A 41 -32.07 -9.47 15.87
N SER A 42 -33.00 -8.84 16.59
CA SER A 42 -34.47 -8.93 16.43
C SER A 42 -35.19 -8.74 17.76
N GLY A 43 -36.18 -7.84 17.78
CA GLY A 43 -37.16 -7.71 18.86
C GLY A 43 -37.24 -6.28 19.37
N GLY A 44 -38.29 -5.56 18.98
CA GLY A 44 -38.46 -4.16 19.26
C GLY A 44 -38.53 -3.80 20.75
N ALA A 45 -37.88 -2.70 21.09
CA ALA A 45 -38.39 -1.69 22.00
C ALA A 45 -37.50 -0.46 21.84
N ALA A 46 -38.12 0.65 21.43
CA ALA A 46 -37.54 1.96 21.60
C ALA A 46 -37.19 2.20 23.09
N ALA A 47 -36.22 3.09 23.33
CA ALA A 47 -35.76 3.62 24.62
C ALA A 47 -34.56 2.91 25.28
N ALA A 48 -33.39 3.09 24.69
CA ALA A 48 -32.18 3.38 25.46
C ALA A 48 -31.32 4.32 24.61
N PHE A 49 -31.03 5.50 25.15
CA PHE A 49 -30.37 6.66 24.51
C PHE A 49 -31.29 7.48 23.60
N GLY A 50 -31.94 8.48 24.21
CA GLY A 50 -32.82 9.45 23.54
C GLY A 50 -32.10 10.29 22.49
N LEU A 51 -32.07 9.80 21.25
CA LEU A 51 -31.80 10.59 20.06
C LEU A 51 -33.01 10.47 19.14
N ALA A 52 -33.57 11.63 18.79
CA ALA A 52 -34.70 11.74 17.89
C ALA A 52 -34.31 11.22 16.49
N SER A 53 -35.23 10.47 15.89
CA SER A 53 -35.24 10.19 14.47
C SER A 53 -35.25 11.51 13.70
N ASN A 54 -34.25 11.73 12.85
CA ASN A 54 -34.41 12.30 11.51
C ASN A 54 -33.10 12.36 10.72
N THR A 55 -33.27 12.17 9.41
CA THR A 55 -32.47 12.62 8.27
C THR A 55 -31.16 11.90 7.92
N ILE A 56 -31.16 11.45 6.66
CA ILE A 56 -30.07 11.09 5.74
C ILE A 56 -28.71 11.64 6.20
N SER A 57 -27.73 10.76 6.36
CA SER A 57 -26.38 11.12 6.76
C SER A 57 -25.72 12.03 5.72
N ASP A 58 -25.16 13.15 6.20
CA ASP A 58 -24.42 14.12 5.39
C ASP A 58 -23.24 13.50 4.62
N ASP A 59 -22.76 12.31 5.02
CA ASP A 59 -21.70 11.56 4.35
C ASP A 59 -22.13 10.96 3.00
N GLU A 60 -23.39 10.52 2.85
CA GLU A 60 -23.93 10.05 1.56
C GLU A 60 -24.22 11.22 0.62
N ALA A 61 -24.63 12.37 1.17
CA ALA A 61 -24.82 13.60 0.41
C ALA A 61 -23.49 14.17 -0.12
N GLN A 62 -22.39 14.07 0.63
CA GLN A 62 -21.05 14.46 0.16
C GLN A 62 -20.49 13.53 -0.92
N SER A 63 -20.79 12.22 -0.86
CA SER A 63 -20.48 11.27 -1.93
C SER A 63 -21.17 11.63 -3.26
N GLN A 64 -22.46 12.00 -3.21
CA GLN A 64 -23.23 12.43 -4.38
C GLN A 64 -22.88 13.85 -4.88
N GLN A 65 -22.43 14.77 -4.02
CA GLN A 65 -21.92 16.07 -4.46
C GLN A 65 -20.54 15.95 -5.11
N ASN A 66 -19.67 15.06 -4.62
CA ASN A 66 -18.37 14.78 -5.20
C ASN A 66 -18.46 14.11 -6.58
N SER A 67 -19.44 13.25 -6.81
CA SER A 67 -19.67 12.65 -8.15
C SER A 67 -20.13 13.68 -9.18
N ASN A 68 -20.92 14.68 -8.77
CA ASN A 68 -21.31 15.81 -9.63
C ASN A 68 -20.17 16.80 -9.91
N ALA A 69 -19.27 17.03 -8.96
CA ALA A 69 -18.05 17.82 -9.16
C ALA A 69 -17.01 17.09 -10.04
N ALA A 70 -16.84 15.77 -9.85
CA ALA A 70 -16.01 14.92 -10.69
C ALA A 70 -16.53 14.87 -12.14
N ASN A 71 -17.86 14.82 -12.34
CA ASN A 71 -18.48 14.89 -13.66
C ASN A 71 -18.27 16.26 -14.36
N ARG A 72 -18.23 17.38 -13.63
CA ARG A 72 -17.87 18.69 -14.21
C ARG A 72 -16.38 18.81 -14.57
N ARG A 73 -15.48 18.09 -13.89
CA ARG A 73 -14.03 18.01 -14.25
C ARG A 73 -13.74 17.03 -15.39
N ARG A 74 -14.58 16.00 -15.55
CA ARG A 74 -14.51 14.98 -16.61
C ARG A 74 -14.47 15.58 -18.02
N THR A 75 -15.03 16.78 -18.20
CA THR A 75 -15.07 17.51 -19.47
C THR A 75 -13.78 18.24 -19.85
N ASP A 76 -12.82 18.45 -18.95
CA ASP A 76 -11.60 19.21 -19.28
C ASP A 76 -10.42 18.33 -19.67
N ILE A 77 -10.17 17.20 -19.02
CA ILE A 77 -9.03 16.34 -19.39
C ILE A 77 -9.18 15.71 -20.79
N ASN A 78 -10.41 15.35 -21.19
CA ASN A 78 -10.70 14.84 -22.54
C ASN A 78 -10.52 15.90 -23.63
N LYS A 79 -10.50 17.20 -23.28
CA LYS A 79 -10.15 18.28 -24.22
C LYS A 79 -8.64 18.49 -24.31
N LEU A 80 -7.90 18.14 -23.26
CA LEU A 80 -6.46 18.37 -23.13
C LEU A 80 -5.63 17.23 -23.72
N ILE A 81 -6.17 16.01 -23.77
CA ILE A 81 -5.46 14.82 -24.20
C ILE A 81 -6.30 14.09 -25.24
N SER A 82 -5.71 13.87 -26.41
CA SER A 82 -6.36 13.07 -27.44
C SER A 82 -6.43 11.59 -27.02
N ARG A 83 -7.49 10.89 -27.43
CA ARG A 83 -7.61 9.44 -27.22
C ARG A 83 -6.40 8.68 -27.78
N GLN A 84 -5.88 9.13 -28.92
CA GLN A 84 -4.71 8.54 -29.55
C GLN A 84 -3.45 8.69 -28.69
N SER A 85 -3.28 9.83 -28.02
CA SER A 85 -2.18 10.07 -27.09
C SER A 85 -2.24 9.12 -25.90
N ILE A 86 -3.43 8.83 -25.39
CA ILE A 86 -3.63 7.87 -24.29
C ILE A 86 -3.26 6.46 -24.75
N ILE A 87 -3.79 6.02 -25.90
CA ILE A 87 -3.49 4.69 -26.47
C ILE A 87 -1.98 4.55 -26.71
N ALA A 88 -1.33 5.56 -27.30
CA ALA A 88 0.10 5.56 -27.54
C ALA A 88 0.93 5.53 -26.25
N ALA A 89 0.55 6.32 -25.24
CA ALA A 89 1.22 6.33 -23.94
C ALA A 89 1.09 4.98 -23.22
N VAL A 90 -0.10 4.38 -23.21
CA VAL A 90 -0.32 3.05 -22.61
C VAL A 90 0.40 1.95 -23.38
N GLY A 91 0.37 2.01 -24.72
CA GLY A 91 1.09 1.05 -25.58
C GLY A 91 2.60 1.09 -25.32
N GLY A 92 3.21 2.27 -25.39
CA GLY A 92 4.64 2.42 -25.11
C GLY A 92 5.01 2.11 -23.66
N ALA A 93 4.10 2.30 -22.70
CA ALA A 93 4.31 1.90 -21.31
C ALA A 93 4.28 0.38 -21.15
N LYS A 94 3.35 -0.30 -21.83
CA LYS A 94 3.31 -1.76 -21.85
C LYS A 94 4.60 -2.34 -22.42
N ASP A 95 5.10 -1.82 -23.53
CA ASP A 95 6.34 -2.29 -24.15
C ASP A 95 7.54 -2.15 -23.21
N GLU A 96 7.62 -1.03 -22.48
CA GLU A 96 8.66 -0.78 -21.46
C GLU A 96 8.58 -1.80 -20.30
N ILE A 97 7.38 -2.07 -19.80
CA ILE A 97 7.18 -3.02 -18.70
C ILE A 97 7.35 -4.48 -19.18
N ASP A 98 7.06 -4.78 -20.44
CA ASP A 98 7.36 -6.09 -21.04
C ASP A 98 8.86 -6.34 -21.09
N ILE A 99 9.66 -5.34 -21.46
CA ILE A 99 11.12 -5.45 -21.40
C ILE A 99 11.56 -5.69 -19.95
N LEU A 100 11.00 -4.97 -18.99
CA LEU A 100 11.34 -5.15 -17.57
C LEU A 100 11.05 -6.58 -17.09
N PHE A 101 9.83 -7.08 -17.25
CA PHE A 101 9.41 -8.38 -16.71
C PHE A 101 9.94 -9.57 -17.53
N ASN A 102 9.92 -9.48 -18.87
CA ASN A 102 10.24 -10.61 -19.74
C ASN A 102 11.70 -10.63 -20.22
N GLN A 103 12.47 -9.57 -19.99
CA GLN A 103 13.89 -9.53 -20.36
C GLN A 103 14.77 -9.20 -19.16
N THR A 104 14.59 -8.03 -18.53
CA THR A 104 15.46 -7.58 -17.44
C THR A 104 15.40 -8.52 -16.24
N GLU A 105 14.21 -8.82 -15.72
CA GLU A 105 14.04 -9.73 -14.58
C GLU A 105 14.54 -11.15 -14.89
N ILE A 106 14.26 -11.67 -16.10
CA ILE A 106 14.75 -12.98 -16.54
C ILE A 106 16.27 -13.01 -16.64
N ASN A 107 16.89 -11.94 -17.16
CA ASN A 107 18.34 -11.83 -17.25
C ASN A 107 18.98 -11.77 -15.86
N ILE A 108 18.36 -11.07 -14.89
CA ILE A 108 18.83 -11.06 -13.51
C ILE A 108 18.74 -12.48 -12.93
N LEU A 109 17.60 -13.17 -13.10
CA LEU A 109 17.41 -14.54 -12.60
C LEU A 109 18.42 -15.53 -13.20
N LYS A 110 18.72 -15.44 -14.50
CA LYS A 110 19.70 -16.32 -15.15
C LYS A 110 21.13 -16.12 -14.63
N ASN A 111 21.46 -14.90 -14.23
CA ASN A 111 22.81 -14.55 -13.80
C ASN A 111 22.97 -14.46 -12.27
N THR A 112 21.92 -14.75 -11.49
CA THR A 112 21.96 -14.75 -10.03
C THR A 112 21.45 -16.07 -9.46
N ASN A 113 22.15 -16.59 -8.45
CA ASN A 113 21.74 -17.78 -7.73
C ASN A 113 20.98 -17.41 -6.43
N ALA A 114 20.20 -18.35 -5.88
CA ALA A 114 19.46 -18.18 -4.64
C ALA A 114 20.36 -17.85 -3.42
N TYR A 115 21.65 -18.18 -3.51
CA TYR A 115 22.64 -17.96 -2.46
C TYR A 115 23.44 -16.67 -2.63
N ASP A 116 23.24 -15.95 -3.74
CA ASP A 116 23.92 -14.67 -3.97
C ASP A 116 23.41 -13.59 -3.01
N GLY A 117 24.23 -12.55 -2.81
CA GLY A 117 23.95 -11.45 -1.88
C GLY A 117 24.37 -11.74 -0.44
N GLU A 118 24.24 -10.72 0.41
CA GLU A 118 24.54 -10.87 1.84
C GLU A 118 23.45 -11.71 2.55
N PRO A 119 23.79 -12.52 3.57
CA PRO A 119 22.80 -13.28 4.33
C PRO A 119 21.66 -12.41 4.86
N ALA A 120 21.97 -11.20 5.32
CA ALA A 120 20.98 -10.24 5.79
C ALA A 120 20.00 -9.81 4.68
N GLU A 121 20.50 -9.61 3.45
CA GLU A 121 19.67 -9.27 2.29
C GLU A 121 18.71 -10.41 1.93
N ARG A 122 19.20 -11.66 1.95
CA ARG A 122 18.37 -12.84 1.68
C ARG A 122 17.26 -13.00 2.71
N VAL A 123 17.59 -12.89 4.00
CA VAL A 123 16.62 -13.00 5.10
C VAL A 123 15.58 -11.87 5.03
N TRP A 124 16.03 -10.62 4.81
CA TRP A 124 15.13 -9.48 4.68
C TRP A 124 14.12 -9.66 3.54
N ASN A 125 14.60 -10.07 2.37
CA ASN A 125 13.74 -10.35 1.22
C ASN A 125 12.80 -11.54 1.47
N ALA A 126 13.24 -12.59 2.18
CA ALA A 126 12.38 -13.73 2.48
C ALA A 126 11.21 -13.35 3.40
N ILE A 127 11.44 -12.45 4.36
CA ILE A 127 10.42 -11.99 5.31
C ILE A 127 9.46 -10.98 4.66
N ASN A 128 9.96 -10.09 3.80
CA ASN A 128 9.18 -8.99 3.22
C ASN A 128 8.80 -9.21 1.76
N LYS A 129 8.85 -10.44 1.24
CA LYS A 129 8.51 -10.70 -0.16
C LYS A 129 7.05 -10.39 -0.45
N ILE A 130 6.78 -9.99 -1.69
CA ILE A 130 5.41 -10.06 -2.21
C ILE A 130 5.06 -11.47 -2.60
N ASP A 131 3.79 -11.84 -2.50
CA ASP A 131 3.27 -13.08 -3.05
C ASP A 131 3.19 -13.02 -4.58
N LEU A 132 3.02 -14.19 -5.22
CA LEU A 132 3.00 -14.30 -6.67
C LEU A 132 1.77 -13.62 -7.29
N TYR A 133 0.65 -13.57 -6.58
CA TYR A 133 -0.57 -12.93 -7.06
C TYR A 133 -0.39 -11.41 -7.10
N ALA A 134 0.08 -10.81 -6.01
CA ALA A 134 0.46 -9.41 -5.91
C ALA A 134 1.55 -9.04 -6.94
N LYS A 135 2.53 -9.92 -7.20
CA LYS A 135 3.51 -9.72 -8.30
C LYS A 135 2.82 -9.60 -9.66
N LYS A 136 1.85 -10.47 -9.96
CA LYS A 136 1.07 -10.39 -11.22
C LYS A 136 0.25 -9.11 -11.30
N LEU A 137 -0.40 -8.70 -10.21
CA LEU A 137 -1.13 -7.42 -10.16
C LEU A 137 -0.19 -6.23 -10.41
N SER A 138 1.03 -6.28 -9.86
CA SER A 138 2.01 -5.21 -9.98
C SER A 138 2.41 -4.92 -11.43
N TYR A 139 2.30 -5.89 -12.34
CA TYR A 139 2.57 -5.69 -13.77
C TYR A 139 1.62 -4.63 -14.36
N SER A 140 0.30 -4.78 -14.17
CA SER A 140 -0.68 -3.79 -14.63
C SER A 140 -0.48 -2.43 -13.96
N SER A 141 -0.13 -2.42 -12.66
CA SER A 141 0.15 -1.18 -11.92
C SER A 141 1.36 -0.43 -12.48
N GLN A 142 2.44 -1.14 -12.80
CA GLN A 142 3.64 -0.54 -13.37
C GLN A 142 3.37 0.04 -14.78
N ILE A 143 2.51 -0.60 -15.57
CA ILE A 143 2.05 -0.05 -16.86
C ILE A 143 1.29 1.27 -16.63
N ALA A 144 0.35 1.30 -15.69
CA ALA A 144 -0.41 2.52 -15.39
C ALA A 144 0.49 3.67 -14.92
N ILE A 145 1.48 3.37 -14.08
CA ILE A 145 2.49 4.34 -13.61
C ILE A 145 3.33 4.85 -14.78
N ALA A 146 3.90 3.97 -15.60
CA ALA A 146 4.73 4.35 -16.73
C ALA A 146 3.94 5.14 -17.79
N ALA A 147 2.69 4.77 -18.06
CA ALA A 147 1.78 5.52 -18.94
C ALA A 147 1.52 6.93 -18.39
N THR A 148 1.32 7.04 -17.08
CA THR A 148 1.17 8.33 -16.39
C THR A 148 2.42 9.20 -16.55
N GLU A 149 3.62 8.62 -16.44
CA GLU A 149 4.88 9.34 -16.67
C GLU A 149 5.03 9.80 -18.12
N LYS A 150 4.64 9.00 -19.11
CA LYS A 150 4.68 9.39 -20.52
C LYS A 150 3.71 10.54 -20.81
N LEU A 151 2.50 10.50 -20.26
CA LEU A 151 1.55 11.60 -20.38
C LEU A 151 2.06 12.87 -19.70
N TYR A 152 2.64 12.76 -18.49
CA TYR A 152 3.26 13.90 -17.82
C TYR A 152 4.34 14.57 -18.68
N ASN A 153 5.23 13.76 -19.26
CA ASN A 153 6.30 14.25 -20.13
C ASN A 153 5.76 14.85 -21.45
N SER A 154 4.51 14.56 -21.82
CA SER A 154 3.84 15.13 -22.99
C SER A 154 3.19 16.49 -22.71
N GLY A 155 3.32 17.04 -21.49
CA GLY A 155 2.89 18.40 -21.15
C GLY A 155 1.71 18.52 -20.18
N LEU A 156 1.25 17.42 -19.57
CA LEU A 156 0.23 17.49 -18.52
C LEU A 156 0.74 18.21 -17.27
N ALA A 157 -0.11 19.05 -16.68
CA ALA A 157 0.19 19.70 -15.42
C ALA A 157 0.11 18.71 -14.24
N SER A 158 0.91 18.95 -13.20
CA SER A 158 0.92 18.10 -11.99
C SER A 158 -0.44 17.96 -11.30
N GLN A 159 -1.28 18.99 -11.35
CA GLN A 159 -2.62 18.96 -10.73
C GLN A 159 -3.58 18.02 -11.47
N GLN A 160 -3.48 17.97 -12.80
CA GLN A 160 -4.29 17.08 -13.64
C GLN A 160 -3.94 15.61 -13.38
N ILE A 161 -2.67 15.31 -13.10
CA ILE A 161 -2.24 13.95 -12.74
C ILE A 161 -2.87 13.46 -11.45
N LEU A 162 -2.93 14.34 -10.44
CA LEU A 162 -3.40 13.96 -9.11
C LEU A 162 -4.93 13.86 -9.04
N ASP A 163 -5.65 14.69 -9.80
CA ASP A 163 -7.09 14.86 -9.64
C ASP A 163 -7.93 14.33 -10.81
N GLU A 164 -7.37 14.14 -12.01
CA GLU A 164 -8.15 13.90 -13.23
C GLU A 164 -7.80 12.61 -13.98
N LEU A 165 -6.56 12.12 -13.90
CA LEU A 165 -6.14 10.90 -14.61
C LEU A 165 -6.85 9.62 -14.15
N SER A 166 -7.32 9.58 -12.91
CA SER A 166 -8.05 8.44 -12.37
C SER A 166 -9.41 8.21 -13.03
N VAL A 167 -9.94 9.22 -13.75
CA VAL A 167 -11.25 9.19 -14.39
C VAL A 167 -11.16 8.80 -15.88
N ILE A 168 -9.95 8.72 -16.44
CA ILE A 168 -9.75 8.35 -17.84
C ILE A 168 -10.11 6.89 -18.05
N ASP A 169 -10.93 6.64 -19.08
CA ASP A 169 -11.27 5.28 -19.50
C ASP A 169 -10.09 4.64 -20.21
N VAL A 170 -9.57 3.53 -19.69
CA VAL A 170 -8.45 2.78 -20.28
C VAL A 170 -8.88 1.45 -20.90
N ARG A 171 -10.18 1.16 -20.98
CA ARG A 171 -10.70 -0.15 -21.45
C ARG A 171 -10.29 -0.50 -22.87
N ASP A 172 -10.27 0.47 -23.79
CA ASP A 172 -9.89 0.26 -25.19
C ASP A 172 -8.36 0.36 -25.42
N THR A 173 -7.56 0.34 -24.36
CA THR A 173 -6.11 0.40 -24.44
C THR A 173 -5.52 -0.97 -24.07
N PRO A 174 -4.23 -1.25 -24.38
CA PRO A 174 -3.62 -2.53 -24.06
C PRO A 174 -3.72 -2.95 -22.59
N ILE A 175 -3.75 -2.00 -21.65
CA ILE A 175 -3.91 -2.30 -20.21
C ILE A 175 -5.32 -2.84 -19.88
N GLY A 176 -6.35 -2.52 -20.67
CA GLY A 176 -7.72 -2.97 -20.43
C GLY A 176 -7.89 -4.49 -20.51
N HIS A 177 -7.08 -5.16 -21.35
CA HIS A 177 -7.05 -6.62 -21.48
C HIS A 177 -6.18 -7.32 -20.42
N ILE A 178 -5.29 -6.57 -19.77
CA ILE A 178 -4.32 -7.08 -18.79
C ILE A 178 -4.84 -6.86 -17.37
N CYS A 179 -5.55 -5.74 -17.17
CA CYS A 179 -6.12 -5.38 -15.90
C CYS A 179 -7.00 -6.54 -15.42
N PRO A 180 -6.67 -7.17 -14.28
CA PRO A 180 -7.55 -8.14 -13.68
C PRO A 180 -8.73 -7.35 -13.15
N ILE A 181 -9.72 -7.14 -13.99
CA ILE A 181 -10.97 -6.56 -13.56
C ILE A 181 -11.68 -7.69 -12.80
N ASN A 182 -11.28 -7.88 -11.53
CA ASN A 182 -12.12 -8.56 -10.56
C ASN A 182 -13.28 -7.61 -10.27
N LEU A 183 -14.16 -7.44 -11.27
CA LEU A 183 -15.51 -6.97 -11.03
C LEU A 183 -16.15 -8.08 -10.20
N VAL A 184 -16.00 -7.99 -8.89
CA VAL A 184 -16.94 -8.64 -8.01
C VAL A 184 -18.28 -7.98 -8.32
N THR A 185 -19.00 -8.56 -9.29
CA THR A 185 -20.27 -8.03 -9.79
C THR A 185 -21.36 -8.23 -8.76
N GLU A 186 -21.29 -9.34 -8.03
CA GLU A 186 -22.21 -9.70 -6.98
C GLU A 186 -21.44 -10.33 -5.82
N CYS A 187 -21.77 -9.90 -4.60
CA CYS A 187 -21.24 -10.51 -3.39
C CYS A 187 -22.14 -11.66 -2.95
N PRO A 188 -21.63 -12.90 -2.91
CA PRO A 188 -22.43 -14.04 -2.49
C PRO A 188 -22.82 -13.90 -1.02
N SER A 189 -24.09 -14.20 -0.70
CA SER A 189 -24.52 -14.30 0.69
C SER A 189 -23.83 -15.49 1.35
N ALA A 190 -22.88 -15.21 2.24
CA ALA A 190 -22.11 -16.21 2.96
C ALA A 190 -22.12 -15.91 4.46
N LYS A 191 -22.04 -16.97 5.28
CA LYS A 191 -22.01 -16.86 6.75
C LYS A 191 -20.66 -16.37 7.27
N TYR A 192 -19.57 -16.66 6.56
CA TYR A 192 -18.20 -16.42 7.01
C TYR A 192 -17.49 -15.43 6.10
N ARG A 193 -16.46 -14.78 6.66
CA ARG A 193 -15.58 -13.88 5.92
C ARG A 193 -14.84 -14.64 4.82
N THR A 194 -14.59 -13.97 3.70
CA THR A 194 -13.65 -14.45 2.69
C THR A 194 -12.22 -14.29 3.22
N TYR A 195 -11.30 -15.19 2.84
CA TYR A 195 -9.89 -15.06 3.23
C TYR A 195 -9.26 -13.77 2.71
N SER A 196 -9.68 -13.32 1.53
CA SER A 196 -9.15 -12.13 0.87
C SER A 196 -9.81 -10.83 1.33
N GLY A 197 -10.76 -10.87 2.27
CA GLY A 197 -11.50 -9.68 2.74
C GLY A 197 -12.48 -9.08 1.73
N HIS A 198 -12.56 -9.63 0.51
CA HIS A 198 -13.53 -9.20 -0.51
C HIS A 198 -14.97 -9.40 -0.01
N CYS A 199 -15.87 -8.52 -0.46
CA CYS A 199 -17.31 -8.56 -0.12
C CYS A 199 -17.67 -8.29 1.34
N ASN A 200 -16.74 -7.81 2.16
CA ASN A 200 -17.09 -7.33 3.49
C ASN A 200 -18.00 -6.09 3.41
N ASN A 201 -17.69 -5.16 2.49
CA ASN A 201 -18.60 -4.10 2.08
C ASN A 201 -19.29 -4.47 0.76
N VAL A 202 -20.61 -4.65 0.77
CA VAL A 202 -21.37 -5.10 -0.40
C VAL A 202 -21.42 -4.04 -1.51
N ASN A 203 -21.43 -2.76 -1.15
CA ASN A 203 -21.46 -1.66 -2.11
C ASN A 203 -20.07 -1.40 -2.72
N HIS A 204 -19.02 -1.71 -1.98
CA HIS A 204 -17.63 -1.55 -2.41
C HIS A 204 -16.82 -2.82 -2.09
N PRO A 205 -16.95 -3.88 -2.91
CA PRO A 205 -16.43 -5.21 -2.58
C PRO A 205 -14.92 -5.30 -2.38
N LEU A 206 -14.15 -4.36 -2.95
CA LEU A 206 -12.69 -4.32 -2.88
C LEU A 206 -12.18 -3.57 -1.63
N TRP A 207 -13.03 -2.83 -0.92
CA TRP A 207 -12.58 -2.06 0.24
C TRP A 207 -12.04 -2.98 1.34
N GLY A 208 -10.80 -2.73 1.74
CA GLY A 208 -10.11 -3.50 2.77
C GLY A 208 -9.73 -4.93 2.38
N ALA A 209 -9.91 -5.31 1.10
CA ALA A 209 -9.44 -6.58 0.59
C ALA A 209 -7.92 -6.63 0.50
N SER A 210 -7.37 -7.84 0.57
CA SER A 210 -5.94 -8.09 0.37
C SER A 210 -5.53 -7.89 -1.08
N SER A 211 -4.27 -7.50 -1.29
CA SER A 211 -3.67 -7.15 -2.58
C SER A 211 -4.23 -5.88 -3.25
N GLU A 212 -5.06 -5.11 -2.53
CA GLU A 212 -5.54 -3.80 -2.95
C GLU A 212 -4.58 -2.67 -2.55
N PRO A 213 -4.65 -1.49 -3.21
CA PRO A 213 -3.83 -0.35 -2.84
C PRO A 213 -4.19 0.21 -1.46
N MET A 214 -3.18 0.65 -0.71
CA MET A 214 -3.39 1.34 0.56
C MET A 214 -4.19 2.64 0.38
N LYS A 215 -5.15 2.90 1.27
CA LYS A 215 -5.93 4.15 1.25
C LYS A 215 -5.03 5.35 1.57
N ARG A 216 -5.07 6.35 0.69
CA ARG A 216 -4.41 7.63 0.93
C ARG A 216 -5.30 8.57 1.74
N ILE A 217 -4.82 9.01 2.90
CA ILE A 217 -5.42 10.11 3.67
C ILE A 217 -5.01 11.47 3.07
N LEU A 218 -3.79 11.55 2.54
CA LEU A 218 -3.24 12.74 1.89
C LEU A 218 -2.71 12.40 0.49
N LYS A 219 -2.69 13.41 -0.39
CA LYS A 219 -2.11 13.28 -1.73
C LYS A 219 -0.63 12.85 -1.65
N PRO A 220 -0.15 11.98 -2.56
CA PRO A 220 1.22 11.53 -2.54
C PRO A 220 2.20 12.66 -2.88
N THR A 221 3.41 12.60 -2.30
CA THR A 221 4.48 13.55 -2.61
C THR A 221 5.70 12.82 -3.18
N TYR A 222 5.75 12.74 -4.51
CA TYR A 222 6.87 12.23 -5.28
C TYR A 222 7.60 13.36 -6.00
N ALA A 223 8.88 13.17 -6.35
CA ALA A 223 9.66 14.19 -7.05
C ALA A 223 9.06 14.56 -8.41
N ASN A 224 8.61 13.56 -9.18
CA ASN A 224 7.87 13.75 -10.43
C ASN A 224 6.35 13.73 -10.24
N LYS A 225 5.85 13.84 -9.00
CA LYS A 225 4.42 13.73 -8.63
C LYS A 225 3.76 12.37 -8.92
N ILE A 226 4.50 11.39 -9.45
CA ILE A 226 3.97 10.12 -9.91
C ILE A 226 4.58 8.96 -9.13
N SER A 227 5.88 8.76 -9.22
CA SER A 227 6.53 7.57 -8.66
C SER A 227 7.94 7.80 -8.10
N ARG A 228 8.68 8.82 -8.56
CA ARG A 228 10.09 9.01 -8.20
C ARG A 228 10.24 9.39 -6.73
N PRO A 229 11.19 8.77 -6.00
CA PRO A 229 11.48 9.14 -4.61
C PRO A 229 11.60 10.64 -4.43
N ARG A 230 11.11 11.14 -3.29
CA ARG A 230 11.01 12.58 -3.02
C ARG A 230 12.40 13.21 -2.97
N ILE A 231 12.48 14.45 -3.47
CA ILE A 231 13.64 15.34 -3.32
C ILE A 231 13.32 16.49 -2.37
N SER A 232 14.34 17.23 -1.96
CA SER A 232 14.19 18.43 -1.15
C SER A 232 13.45 19.52 -1.93
N ILE A 233 12.86 20.48 -1.19
CA ILE A 233 12.07 21.58 -1.74
C ILE A 233 12.94 22.50 -2.61
N ASN A 234 14.24 22.59 -2.30
CA ASN A 234 15.24 23.33 -3.06
C ASN A 234 15.80 22.56 -4.28
N GLY A 235 15.28 21.37 -4.58
CA GLY A 235 15.74 20.52 -5.69
C GLY A 235 16.93 19.61 -5.38
N SER A 236 17.55 19.71 -4.18
CA SER A 236 18.65 18.82 -3.79
C SER A 236 18.16 17.42 -3.40
N THR A 237 19.07 16.45 -3.37
CA THR A 237 18.79 15.14 -2.78
C THR A 237 18.47 15.27 -1.29
N LEU A 238 17.64 14.37 -0.78
CA LEU A 238 17.39 14.25 0.66
C LEU A 238 18.57 13.55 1.33
N THR A 239 18.82 13.87 2.61
CA THR A 239 19.83 13.20 3.42
C THR A 239 19.53 11.70 3.50
N SER A 240 20.57 10.86 3.32
CA SER A 240 20.44 9.39 3.43
C SER A 240 19.74 9.00 4.73
N ALA A 241 18.81 8.04 4.64
CA ALA A 241 18.09 7.50 5.80
C ALA A 241 19.06 6.95 6.85
N ARG A 242 20.19 6.37 6.41
CA ARG A 242 21.21 5.85 7.33
C ARG A 242 21.91 6.98 8.09
N LYS A 243 22.25 8.08 7.42
CA LYS A 243 22.86 9.25 8.07
C LYS A 243 21.95 9.86 9.14
N ILE A 244 20.64 9.93 8.86
CA ILE A 244 19.64 10.35 9.85
C ILE A 244 19.60 9.36 11.02
N SER A 245 19.54 8.06 10.75
CA SER A 245 19.53 7.03 11.79
C SER A 245 20.78 7.07 12.66
N HIS A 246 21.96 7.24 12.06
CA HIS A 246 23.24 7.29 12.76
C HIS A 246 23.34 8.50 13.69
N ASN A 247 22.85 9.66 13.23
CA ASN A 247 23.03 10.92 13.96
C ASN A 247 21.90 11.22 14.96
N LEU A 248 20.69 10.73 14.73
CA LEU A 248 19.51 11.11 15.52
C LEU A 248 18.86 9.97 16.32
N ILE A 249 19.01 8.72 15.88
CA ILE A 249 18.36 7.57 16.55
C ILE A 249 19.38 6.93 17.48
N THR A 250 19.19 7.11 18.79
CA THR A 250 20.02 6.52 19.84
C THR A 250 19.27 5.44 20.59
N GLU A 251 20.02 4.45 21.11
CA GLU A 251 19.43 3.46 22.00
C GLU A 251 19.10 4.10 23.36
N PRO A 252 17.91 3.82 23.93
CA PRO A 252 17.56 4.32 25.25
C PRO A 252 18.46 3.70 26.32
N ALA A 253 18.98 4.53 27.22
CA ALA A 253 19.89 4.09 28.27
C ALA A 253 19.22 3.21 29.34
N THR A 254 17.89 3.24 29.45
CA THR A 254 17.13 2.52 30.47
C THR A 254 15.95 1.76 29.85
N ARG A 255 15.59 0.63 30.49
CA ARG A 255 14.43 -0.16 30.12
C ARG A 255 13.15 0.49 30.63
N HIS A 256 12.06 0.33 29.90
CA HIS A 256 10.75 0.77 30.35
C HIS A 256 10.30 -0.06 31.57
N THR A 257 9.86 0.60 32.65
CA THR A 257 9.53 -0.06 33.92
C THR A 257 8.06 -0.47 34.04
N LEU A 258 7.16 0.19 33.31
CA LEU A 258 5.70 -0.03 33.41
C LEU A 258 5.11 -0.90 32.29
N CYS A 259 5.88 -1.18 31.24
CA CYS A 259 5.39 -1.85 30.04
C CYS A 259 6.16 -3.16 29.86
N SER A 260 5.43 -4.26 29.74
CA SER A 260 6.04 -5.53 29.37
C SER A 260 6.34 -5.57 27.87
N MET A 261 7.27 -6.43 27.47
CA MET A 261 7.58 -6.69 26.06
C MET A 261 6.35 -7.18 25.26
N MET A 262 5.32 -7.69 25.95
CA MET A 262 4.07 -8.16 25.31
C MET A 262 3.40 -7.04 24.51
N ILE A 263 3.50 -5.78 24.92
CA ILE A 263 2.90 -4.66 24.18
C ILE A 263 3.51 -4.55 22.78
N ALA A 264 4.84 -4.68 22.65
CA ALA A 264 5.51 -4.62 21.36
C ALA A 264 5.13 -5.82 20.47
N GLN A 265 5.05 -7.02 21.05
CA GLN A 265 4.67 -8.23 20.32
C GLN A 265 3.21 -8.18 19.85
N TRP A 266 2.30 -7.74 20.73
CA TRP A 266 0.88 -7.58 20.39
C TRP A 266 0.67 -6.50 19.33
N ALA A 267 1.38 -5.37 19.43
CA ALA A 267 1.31 -4.31 18.43
C ALA A 267 1.79 -4.82 17.05
N MET A 268 2.85 -5.63 17.00
CA MET A 268 3.33 -6.22 15.76
C MET A 268 2.33 -7.25 15.20
N PHE A 269 1.75 -8.08 16.06
CA PHE A 269 0.72 -9.05 15.67
C PHE A 269 -0.51 -8.36 15.05
N VAL A 270 -1.01 -7.29 15.69
CA VAL A 270 -2.12 -6.49 15.15
C VAL A 270 -1.74 -5.77 13.86
N TYR A 271 -0.51 -5.22 13.77
CA TYR A 271 -0.03 -4.55 12.56
C TYR A 271 -0.02 -5.49 11.35
N GLU A 272 0.51 -6.70 11.50
CA GLU A 272 0.55 -7.69 10.42
C GLU A 272 -0.82 -8.27 10.07
N ASP A 273 -1.82 -8.12 10.95
CA ASP A 273 -3.21 -8.52 10.66
C ASP A 273 -3.92 -7.53 9.73
N ILE A 274 -3.58 -6.23 9.82
CA ILE A 274 -4.23 -5.17 9.04
C ILE A 274 -3.40 -4.66 7.86
N SER A 275 -2.09 -4.90 7.88
CA SER A 275 -1.15 -4.34 6.91
C SER A 275 0.08 -5.22 6.73
N HIS A 276 0.27 -5.73 5.51
CA HIS A 276 1.50 -6.40 5.12
C HIS A 276 2.10 -5.76 3.86
N VAL A 277 3.23 -5.06 4.06
CA VAL A 277 3.89 -4.24 3.03
C VAL A 277 5.00 -5.03 2.36
N GLY A 278 4.69 -5.62 1.20
CA GLY A 278 5.66 -6.41 0.46
C GLY A 278 6.63 -5.58 -0.39
N ALA A 279 7.90 -5.95 -0.39
CA ALA A 279 8.92 -5.48 -1.31
C ALA A 279 8.81 -6.18 -2.67
N ASN A 280 9.15 -5.48 -3.76
CA ASN A 280 9.26 -6.13 -5.05
C ASN A 280 10.27 -7.28 -5.02
N THR A 281 9.90 -8.42 -5.59
CA THR A 281 10.77 -9.58 -5.72
C THR A 281 10.72 -10.15 -7.13
N LEU A 282 11.71 -10.97 -7.46
CA LEU A 282 11.75 -11.75 -8.69
C LEU A 282 11.04 -13.09 -8.47
N TYR A 283 10.52 -13.67 -9.54
CA TYR A 283 9.84 -14.97 -9.50
C TYR A 283 10.33 -15.89 -10.61
N GLU A 284 10.73 -17.11 -10.23
CA GLU A 284 11.03 -18.22 -11.12
C GLU A 284 9.99 -19.32 -10.86
N GLY A 285 8.97 -19.40 -11.72
CA GLY A 285 7.78 -20.20 -11.44
C GLY A 285 7.07 -19.72 -10.15
N ASN A 286 6.97 -20.61 -9.16
CA ASN A 286 6.38 -20.31 -7.85
C ASN A 286 7.42 -19.95 -6.78
N GLN A 287 8.69 -19.87 -7.14
CA GLN A 287 9.77 -19.56 -6.20
C GLN A 287 10.15 -18.09 -6.28
N SER A 288 10.10 -17.42 -5.13
CA SER A 288 10.54 -16.03 -4.99
C SER A 288 12.07 -15.96 -4.88
N ARG A 289 12.70 -15.02 -5.60
CA ARG A 289 14.13 -14.71 -5.50
C ARG A 289 14.32 -13.25 -5.09
N PRO A 290 15.31 -12.95 -4.22
CA PRO A 290 15.58 -11.59 -3.77
C PRO A 290 16.06 -10.72 -4.94
N LEU A 291 15.70 -9.43 -4.91
CA LEU A 291 16.31 -8.44 -5.78
C LEU A 291 17.54 -7.85 -5.07
N LEU A 292 18.73 -8.12 -5.62
CA LEU A 292 20.02 -7.80 -4.97
C LEU A 292 20.47 -6.36 -5.24
N CYS A 293 19.93 -5.39 -4.52
CA CYS A 293 20.06 -3.97 -4.88
C CYS A 293 21.39 -3.31 -4.50
N CYS A 294 22.21 -3.95 -3.67
CA CYS A 294 23.59 -3.53 -3.45
C CYS A 294 24.58 -4.07 -4.49
N ASN A 295 24.12 -4.97 -5.38
CA ASN A 295 24.94 -5.51 -6.44
C ASN A 295 25.01 -4.53 -7.61
N THR A 296 26.21 -4.11 -7.99
CA THR A 296 26.43 -3.17 -9.09
C THR A 296 26.40 -3.81 -10.48
N LYS A 297 26.37 -5.15 -10.57
CA LYS A 297 26.38 -5.89 -11.85
C LYS A 297 25.09 -5.74 -12.63
N TYR A 298 23.97 -5.51 -11.95
CA TYR A 298 22.65 -5.38 -12.56
C TYR A 298 21.93 -4.19 -11.99
N THR A 299 21.09 -3.57 -12.81
CA THR A 299 20.24 -2.46 -12.40
C THR A 299 18.79 -2.85 -12.57
N HIS A 300 17.99 -2.53 -11.57
CA HIS A 300 16.55 -2.74 -11.60
C HIS A 300 15.85 -1.47 -11.11
N PRO A 301 14.79 -0.97 -11.78
CA PRO A 301 14.15 0.31 -11.44
C PRO A 301 13.51 0.33 -10.04
N GLU A 302 13.22 -0.85 -9.48
CA GLU A 302 12.69 -1.00 -8.12
C GLU A 302 13.79 -1.09 -7.04
N CYS A 303 15.07 -1.09 -7.42
CA CYS A 303 16.17 -0.95 -6.46
C CYS A 303 16.34 0.49 -6.01
N TYR A 304 16.45 0.68 -4.70
CA TYR A 304 16.70 2.00 -4.10
C TYR A 304 17.63 1.87 -2.88
N PRO A 305 18.86 1.36 -3.08
CA PRO A 305 19.78 1.06 -1.98
C PRO A 305 20.06 2.28 -1.09
N ILE A 306 20.30 2.03 0.20
CA ILE A 306 20.64 3.08 1.15
C ILE A 306 22.16 3.17 1.23
N GLU A 307 22.70 4.27 0.74
CA GLU A 307 24.13 4.57 0.78
C GLU A 307 24.60 4.87 2.21
N ILE A 308 25.77 4.34 2.55
CA ILE A 308 26.44 4.54 3.84
C ILE A 308 27.52 5.61 3.68
N ASP A 309 27.49 6.60 4.58
CA ASP A 309 28.49 7.67 4.64
C ASP A 309 29.83 7.11 5.13
N ILE A 310 30.95 7.63 4.61
CA ILE A 310 32.30 7.26 5.06
C ILE A 310 32.51 7.51 6.57
N ASN A 311 31.80 8.49 7.13
CA ASN A 311 31.85 8.84 8.55
C ASN A 311 30.95 7.98 9.43
N ASP A 312 30.18 7.04 8.87
CA ASP A 312 29.31 6.16 9.65
C ASP A 312 30.13 5.24 10.54
N THR A 313 30.08 5.41 11.86
CA THR A 313 30.96 4.64 12.75
C THR A 313 30.53 3.17 12.92
N THR A 314 29.33 2.79 12.46
CA THR A 314 28.78 1.44 12.61
C THR A 314 29.01 0.58 11.37
N TYR A 315 28.63 1.07 10.18
CA TYR A 315 28.59 0.26 8.97
C TYR A 315 29.69 0.57 7.96
N SER A 316 30.33 1.74 7.99
CA SER A 316 31.32 2.14 6.96
C SER A 316 32.48 1.14 6.80
N LYS A 317 32.83 0.42 7.87
CA LYS A 317 33.87 -0.62 7.89
C LYS A 317 33.39 -1.98 7.35
N LEU A 318 32.08 -2.18 7.25
CA LEU A 318 31.45 -3.46 6.90
C LEU A 318 30.89 -3.45 5.48
N THR A 319 30.23 -2.37 5.08
CA THR A 319 29.61 -2.23 3.76
C THR A 319 29.42 -0.76 3.41
N GLN A 320 29.28 -0.47 2.12
CA GLN A 320 28.96 0.87 1.60
C GLN A 320 27.48 1.01 1.22
N CYS A 321 26.73 -0.09 1.27
CA CYS A 321 25.33 -0.17 0.87
C CYS A 321 24.51 -1.03 1.83
N LEU A 322 23.34 -0.54 2.22
CA LEU A 322 22.29 -1.36 2.82
C LEU A 322 21.22 -1.67 1.76
N PRO A 323 20.83 -2.95 1.60
CA PRO A 323 19.90 -3.34 0.55
C PRO A 323 18.50 -2.82 0.86
N TYR A 324 17.93 -2.10 -0.09
CA TYR A 324 16.54 -1.67 -0.02
C TYR A 324 15.89 -1.78 -1.39
N VAL A 325 14.79 -2.52 -1.42
CA VAL A 325 13.92 -2.69 -2.57
C VAL A 325 12.65 -1.92 -2.29
N ARG A 326 12.16 -1.20 -3.29
CA ARG A 326 10.92 -0.44 -3.18
C ARG A 326 9.73 -1.38 -2.97
N THR A 327 8.80 -0.95 -2.13
CA THR A 327 7.52 -1.61 -1.90
C THR A 327 6.78 -1.82 -3.22
N ALA A 328 6.23 -3.01 -3.45
CA ALA A 328 5.48 -3.29 -4.65
C ALA A 328 4.20 -2.48 -4.74
N THR A 329 3.65 -2.44 -5.95
CA THR A 329 2.52 -1.60 -6.28
C THR A 329 1.29 -2.43 -6.60
N SER A 330 0.12 -1.91 -6.23
CA SER A 330 -1.15 -2.44 -6.71
C SER A 330 -1.79 -1.45 -7.68
N SER A 331 -2.58 -2.00 -8.60
CA SER A 331 -3.35 -1.20 -9.53
C SER A 331 -4.45 -0.47 -8.77
N ARG A 332 -4.77 0.73 -9.24
CA ARG A 332 -6.00 1.41 -8.82
C ARG A 332 -7.20 0.63 -9.33
N GLU A 333 -8.37 0.92 -8.78
CA GLU A 333 -9.64 0.43 -9.33
C GLU A 333 -9.69 0.71 -10.84
N ASN A 334 -10.12 -0.29 -11.61
CA ASN A 334 -10.16 -0.29 -13.08
C ASN A 334 -8.81 -0.01 -13.78
N CYS A 335 -7.69 -0.23 -13.10
CA CYS A 335 -6.33 0.11 -13.57
C CYS A 335 -6.22 1.55 -14.07
N SER A 336 -6.94 2.45 -13.41
CA SER A 336 -6.90 3.88 -13.72
C SER A 336 -5.48 4.45 -13.62
N LEU A 337 -5.20 5.46 -14.44
CA LEU A 337 -3.91 6.13 -14.46
C LEU A 337 -3.75 7.04 -13.24
N GLY A 338 -2.51 7.31 -12.85
CA GLY A 338 -2.21 8.19 -11.71
C GLY A 338 -0.91 7.85 -11.00
N PRO A 339 -0.66 8.48 -9.84
CA PRO A 339 0.55 8.23 -9.06
C PRO A 339 0.59 6.82 -8.49
N ARG A 340 1.80 6.37 -8.17
CA ARG A 340 2.12 5.05 -7.61
C ARG A 340 1.33 4.78 -6.33
N GLU A 341 0.67 3.63 -6.27
CA GLU A 341 0.02 3.12 -5.05
C GLU A 341 0.74 1.86 -4.54
N GLN A 342 0.91 1.75 -3.22
CA GLN A 342 1.56 0.60 -2.59
C GLN A 342 0.53 -0.48 -2.31
N VAL A 343 0.88 -1.75 -2.54
CA VAL A 343 0.02 -2.89 -2.23
C VAL A 343 -0.04 -3.16 -0.72
N ASN A 344 -1.22 -3.45 -0.20
CA ASN A 344 -1.39 -4.13 1.08
C ASN A 344 -1.71 -5.60 0.84
N GLN A 345 -0.86 -6.52 1.29
CA GLN A 345 -1.09 -7.97 1.10
C GLN A 345 -1.93 -8.60 2.22
N ALA A 346 -2.11 -7.89 3.34
CA ALA A 346 -3.04 -8.28 4.39
C ALA A 346 -4.45 -7.79 4.04
N THR A 347 -5.47 -8.37 4.68
CA THR A 347 -6.78 -7.72 4.73
C THR A 347 -6.66 -6.48 5.63
N SER A 348 -7.50 -5.46 5.43
CA SER A 348 -7.49 -4.27 6.30
C SER A 348 -8.39 -4.42 7.53
N TYR A 349 -8.89 -5.62 7.78
CA TYR A 349 -9.80 -5.96 8.87
C TYR A 349 -9.03 -6.64 10.00
N LEU A 350 -9.50 -6.47 11.24
CA LEU A 350 -9.05 -7.31 12.35
C LEU A 350 -9.81 -8.64 12.28
N ASP A 351 -9.28 -9.57 11.49
CA ASP A 351 -9.91 -10.85 11.17
C ASP A 351 -8.98 -12.05 11.37
N ALA A 352 -7.82 -11.84 12.00
CA ALA A 352 -6.79 -12.84 12.20
C ALA A 352 -6.26 -13.44 10.88
N SER A 353 -6.26 -12.67 9.78
CA SER A 353 -5.57 -13.00 8.54
C SER A 353 -4.08 -13.29 8.75
N HIS A 354 -3.44 -12.74 9.79
CA HIS A 354 -2.08 -13.15 10.17
C HIS A 354 -1.98 -14.65 10.54
N ILE A 355 -3.04 -15.23 11.10
CA ILE A 355 -3.15 -16.66 11.45
C ILE A 355 -3.66 -17.47 10.26
N TYR A 356 -4.76 -17.03 9.65
CA TYR A 356 -5.49 -17.82 8.64
C TYR A 356 -4.96 -17.64 7.21
N GLY A 357 -4.18 -16.59 6.95
CA GLY A 357 -3.74 -16.17 5.63
C GLY A 357 -4.79 -15.35 4.89
N SER A 358 -4.33 -14.42 4.05
CA SER A 358 -5.18 -13.52 3.26
C SER A 358 -5.52 -14.04 1.85
N THR A 359 -5.08 -15.25 1.50
CA THR A 359 -5.39 -15.87 0.20
C THR A 359 -5.89 -17.30 0.39
N VAL A 360 -6.70 -17.77 -0.55
CA VAL A 360 -7.23 -19.14 -0.54
C VAL A 360 -6.09 -20.15 -0.59
N GLU A 361 -5.06 -19.91 -1.40
CA GLU A 361 -3.90 -20.77 -1.52
C GLU A 361 -3.10 -20.85 -0.22
N ARG A 362 -2.96 -19.72 0.50
CA ARG A 362 -2.25 -19.68 1.78
C ARG A 362 -3.05 -20.38 2.87
N ALA A 363 -4.34 -20.08 2.98
CA ALA A 363 -5.23 -20.71 3.94
C ALA A 363 -5.29 -22.23 3.73
N SER A 364 -5.32 -22.69 2.48
CA SER A 364 -5.35 -24.11 2.16
C SER A 364 -4.07 -24.83 2.62
N LYS A 365 -2.90 -24.19 2.47
CA LYS A 365 -1.62 -24.77 2.96
C LYS A 365 -1.51 -24.81 4.49
N LEU A 366 -2.25 -23.97 5.20
CA LEU A 366 -2.21 -23.88 6.67
C LEU A 366 -3.17 -24.86 7.34
N ARG A 367 -4.20 -25.33 6.63
CA ARG A 367 -5.20 -26.25 7.18
C ARG A 367 -4.71 -27.70 7.12
N ALA A 368 -4.95 -28.43 8.21
CA ALA A 368 -4.68 -29.87 8.26
C ALA A 368 -5.70 -30.70 7.46
N TYR A 369 -6.93 -30.18 7.27
CA TYR A 369 -8.07 -30.89 6.67
C TYR A 369 -8.37 -32.24 7.35
N GLN A 370 -8.13 -32.33 8.66
CA GLN A 370 -8.41 -33.50 9.47
C GLN A 370 -9.37 -33.10 10.59
N ASN A 371 -10.43 -33.89 10.77
CA ASN A 371 -11.44 -33.72 11.81
C ASN A 371 -12.26 -32.41 11.78
N GLY A 372 -12.26 -31.68 10.65
CA GLY A 372 -13.09 -30.50 10.40
C GLY A 372 -12.30 -29.20 10.24
#